data_AF-A0A6J5AUD6-F1
#
_entry.id   AF-A0A6J5AUD6-F1
#
_cell.length_a   1.000
_cell.length_b   1.000
_cell.length_c   1.000
_cell.angle_alpha   90.00
_cell.angle_beta   90.00
_cell.angle_gamma   90.00
#
_symmetry.space_group_name_H-M   'P 1'
#
loop_
_entity.id
_entity.type
_entity.pdbx_description
1 polymer ?
#
loop_
_entity_poly.entity_id
_entity_poly.type
_entity_poly.pdbx_seq_one_letter_code
_entity_poly.pdbx_strand_id
1 'polypeptide(L)'
;MPISEKTYKIIWGQFAARCAHCREEVIHETAGGTTSLIGEVAHIVGERADAARGVSHLSIEERNDPDNLMLLCRKHHKIIDDAEHEYTIDLLHRKKQEHLDWIEKNLGRPQPWKSNLSQLTYINVPRLCEQAELHGFKVDLSRYKENKTLHSLGWDLNHLMNAFQSVLAHLELMTIPVSLLKMHEGHIGALLSFDRLRFRTKNVPMDAIGSDAYRQQVFSGDLRKDSHIYATLGDFKLVVFIDPQWITTSTAFTLFRPSSGQSTFSGVVRITNVDYESRIMTATGVVLGLPRSAWDDALNEPATSPRAVEEASVHSDADQTLDALVDMDEARSRLVYFLPPPDHCDLCRRLLYRDKYMIDGGVKSASYWACMCSKCFHTRGRGIGWGTGQLYLRDEQGWLQVAGFNPRFPGEDV
;
A
#
# COMPACT_ATOMS: atom_id res chain seq x y z
N MET A 1 -10.85 -39.94 -17.70
CA MET A 1 -12.01 -39.05 -17.42
C MET A 1 -11.58 -37.69 -17.94
N PRO A 2 -12.34 -37.03 -18.81
CA PRO A 2 -11.88 -35.78 -19.42
C PRO A 2 -11.58 -34.73 -18.34
N ILE A 3 -10.57 -33.90 -18.59
CA ILE A 3 -10.23 -32.76 -17.71
C ILE A 3 -11.49 -31.94 -17.46
N SER A 4 -11.82 -31.70 -16.20
CA SER A 4 -13.03 -30.96 -15.84
C SER A 4 -12.98 -29.52 -16.38
N GLU A 5 -14.15 -28.93 -16.68
CA GLU A 5 -14.24 -27.54 -17.13
C GLU A 5 -13.63 -26.57 -16.09
N LYS A 6 -13.77 -26.89 -14.79
CA LYS A 6 -13.14 -26.12 -13.70
C LYS A 6 -11.61 -26.16 -13.81
N THR A 7 -11.03 -27.36 -13.96
CA THR A 7 -9.57 -27.54 -14.11
C THR A 7 -9.07 -26.83 -15.36
N TYR A 8 -9.82 -26.91 -16.46
CA TYR A 8 -9.49 -26.21 -17.70
C TYR A 8 -9.38 -24.69 -17.50
N LYS A 9 -10.39 -24.07 -16.85
CA LYS A 9 -10.37 -22.64 -16.51
C LYS A 9 -9.18 -22.27 -15.61
N ILE A 10 -8.89 -23.10 -14.60
CA ILE A 10 -7.74 -22.89 -13.71
C ILE A 10 -6.44 -22.84 -14.49
N ILE A 11 -6.17 -23.83 -15.35
CA ILE A 11 -4.92 -23.88 -16.13
C ILE A 11 -4.82 -22.69 -17.09
N TRP A 12 -5.91 -22.32 -17.77
CA TRP A 12 -5.90 -21.16 -18.66
C TRP A 12 -5.60 -19.85 -17.94
N GLY A 13 -6.20 -19.64 -16.76
CA GLY A 13 -5.94 -18.48 -15.92
C GLY A 13 -4.52 -18.49 -15.34
N GLN A 14 -4.08 -19.62 -14.78
CA GLN A 14 -2.77 -19.76 -14.15
C GLN A 14 -1.60 -19.51 -15.12
N PHE A 15 -1.77 -19.87 -16.40
CA PHE A 15 -0.76 -19.69 -17.44
C PHE A 15 -0.93 -18.38 -18.22
N ALA A 16 -1.79 -17.46 -17.77
CA ALA A 16 -2.06 -16.16 -18.38
C ALA A 16 -2.37 -16.26 -19.89
N ALA A 17 -3.08 -17.33 -20.29
CA ALA A 17 -3.36 -17.66 -21.68
C ALA A 17 -2.13 -17.62 -22.60
N ARG A 18 -0.96 -18.05 -22.09
CA ARG A 18 0.29 -18.14 -22.84
C ARG A 18 0.87 -19.54 -22.80
N CYS A 19 1.49 -19.95 -23.89
CA CYS A 19 2.20 -21.22 -23.98
C CYS A 19 3.36 -21.25 -22.97
N ALA A 20 3.40 -22.29 -22.12
CA ALA A 20 4.46 -22.46 -21.13
C ALA A 20 5.87 -22.61 -21.73
N HIS A 21 5.95 -22.98 -23.02
CA HIS A 21 7.21 -23.17 -23.72
C HIS A 21 7.73 -21.90 -24.40
N CYS A 22 6.90 -21.25 -25.24
CA CYS A 22 7.32 -20.07 -26.03
C CYS A 22 6.79 -18.74 -25.52
N ARG A 23 5.89 -18.74 -24.52
CA ARG A 23 5.25 -17.55 -23.93
C ARG A 23 4.36 -16.72 -24.88
N GLU A 24 4.17 -17.20 -26.10
CA GLU A 24 3.22 -16.62 -27.06
C GLU A 24 1.78 -16.77 -26.54
N GLU A 25 0.94 -15.79 -26.88
CA GLU A 25 -0.49 -15.81 -26.57
C GLU A 25 -1.17 -16.96 -27.32
N VAL A 26 -2.06 -17.65 -26.62
CA VAL A 26 -2.84 -18.76 -27.19
C VAL A 26 -4.32 -18.44 -27.34
N ILE A 27 -4.67 -17.16 -27.18
CA ILE A 27 -5.95 -16.57 -27.60
C ILE A 27 -5.63 -15.64 -28.76
N HIS A 28 -6.24 -15.89 -29.90
CA HIS A 28 -6.07 -15.06 -31.09
C HIS A 28 -7.42 -14.50 -31.54
N GLU A 29 -7.50 -13.17 -31.68
CA GLU A 29 -8.66 -12.51 -32.26
C GLU A 29 -8.41 -12.30 -33.75
N THR A 30 -9.28 -12.84 -34.60
CA THR A 30 -9.16 -12.63 -36.05
C THR A 30 -9.53 -11.20 -36.40
N ALA A 31 -9.12 -10.73 -37.58
CA ALA A 31 -9.50 -9.40 -38.08
C ALA A 31 -11.03 -9.18 -38.16
N GLY A 32 -11.82 -10.25 -38.21
CA GLY A 32 -13.28 -10.21 -38.17
C GLY A 32 -13.90 -10.27 -36.76
N GLY A 33 -13.10 -10.18 -35.70
CA GLY A 33 -13.56 -10.20 -34.31
C GLY A 33 -13.91 -11.58 -33.76
N THR A 34 -13.53 -12.67 -34.47
CA THR A 34 -13.74 -14.03 -33.95
C THR A 34 -12.59 -14.41 -33.03
N THR A 35 -12.89 -14.80 -31.78
CA THR A 35 -11.89 -15.31 -30.85
C THR A 35 -11.60 -16.79 -31.12
N SER A 36 -10.32 -17.13 -31.28
CA SER A 36 -9.83 -18.49 -31.48
C SER A 36 -8.92 -18.90 -30.33
N LEU A 37 -9.23 -20.06 -29.73
CA LEU A 37 -8.39 -20.69 -28.71
C LEU A 37 -7.43 -21.66 -29.42
N ILE A 38 -6.16 -21.30 -29.49
CA ILE A 38 -5.09 -22.08 -30.13
C ILE A 38 -4.16 -22.75 -29.11
N GLY A 39 -4.58 -22.74 -27.84
CA GLY A 39 -3.93 -23.41 -26.72
C GLY A 39 -4.59 -24.73 -26.38
N GLU A 40 -3.80 -25.65 -25.83
CA GLU A 40 -4.21 -26.98 -25.41
C GLU A 40 -3.67 -27.23 -23.99
N VAL A 41 -4.54 -27.78 -23.13
CA VAL A 41 -4.14 -28.25 -21.81
C VAL A 41 -3.52 -29.63 -21.98
N ALA A 42 -2.22 -29.72 -21.74
CA ALA A 42 -1.43 -30.93 -21.91
C ALA A 42 -1.17 -31.59 -20.55
N HIS A 43 -1.15 -32.93 -20.55
CA HIS A 43 -0.67 -33.73 -19.45
C HIS A 43 0.87 -33.80 -19.46
N ILE A 44 1.48 -33.60 -18.30
CA ILE A 44 2.91 -33.88 -18.09
C ILE A 44 3.13 -35.40 -18.09
N VAL A 45 2.39 -36.12 -17.24
CA VAL A 45 2.21 -37.57 -17.28
C VAL A 45 0.90 -37.89 -18.00
N GLY A 46 0.97 -38.50 -19.18
CA GLY A 46 -0.19 -38.76 -20.04
C GLY A 46 -1.36 -39.47 -19.35
N GLU A 47 -2.59 -39.15 -19.75
CA GLU A 47 -3.81 -39.69 -19.12
C GLU A 47 -3.88 -41.23 -19.17
N ARG A 48 -3.42 -41.84 -20.26
CA ARG A 48 -3.46 -43.28 -20.52
C ARG A 48 -2.07 -43.90 -20.50
N ALA A 49 -1.97 -45.20 -20.26
CA ALA A 49 -0.70 -45.93 -20.25
C ALA A 49 0.02 -45.94 -21.62
N ASP A 50 -0.73 -45.83 -22.71
CA ASP A 50 -0.24 -45.77 -24.09
C ASP A 50 -0.01 -44.34 -24.60
N ALA A 51 -0.24 -43.31 -23.77
CA ALA A 51 0.08 -41.92 -24.09
C ALA A 51 1.53 -41.57 -23.71
N ALA A 52 2.01 -40.42 -24.19
CA ALA A 52 3.34 -39.92 -23.86
C ALA A 52 3.51 -39.77 -22.33
N ARG A 53 4.58 -40.37 -21.78
CA ARG A 53 4.87 -40.46 -20.34
C ARG A 53 3.77 -41.15 -19.54
N GLY A 54 2.97 -42.01 -20.19
CA GLY A 54 1.79 -42.65 -19.62
C GLY A 54 2.06 -43.78 -18.63
N VAL A 55 3.26 -44.37 -18.68
CA VAL A 55 3.70 -45.43 -17.75
C VAL A 55 4.10 -44.80 -16.43
N SER A 56 3.16 -44.73 -15.49
CA SER A 56 3.33 -44.05 -14.20
C SER A 56 2.40 -44.65 -13.14
N HIS A 57 2.82 -44.57 -11.87
CA HIS A 57 2.04 -44.98 -10.71
C HIS A 57 0.87 -44.02 -10.38
N LEU A 58 0.83 -42.84 -11.00
CA LEU A 58 -0.23 -41.86 -10.79
C LEU A 58 -1.59 -42.44 -11.19
N SER A 59 -2.57 -42.26 -10.31
CA SER A 59 -3.99 -42.51 -10.54
C SER A 59 -4.56 -41.59 -11.63
N ILE A 60 -5.77 -41.89 -12.11
CA ILE A 60 -6.43 -41.05 -13.11
C ILE A 60 -6.80 -39.67 -12.55
N GLU A 61 -7.09 -39.61 -11.25
CA GLU A 61 -7.34 -38.36 -10.52
C GLU A 61 -6.07 -37.52 -10.46
N GLU A 62 -4.93 -38.11 -10.07
CA GLU A 62 -3.64 -37.41 -10.00
C GLU A 62 -3.14 -36.96 -11.39
N ARG A 63 -3.40 -37.75 -12.44
CA ARG A 63 -3.07 -37.34 -13.81
C ARG A 63 -3.90 -36.13 -14.26
N ASN A 64 -5.14 -36.01 -13.80
CA ASN A 64 -6.01 -34.87 -14.12
C ASN A 64 -5.90 -33.70 -13.14
N ASP A 65 -5.03 -33.80 -12.14
CA ASP A 65 -4.76 -32.73 -11.20
C ASP A 65 -4.06 -31.56 -11.90
N PRO A 66 -4.40 -30.29 -11.58
CA PRO A 66 -3.68 -29.12 -12.09
C PRO A 66 -2.17 -29.21 -12.00
N ASP A 67 -1.60 -29.88 -10.99
CA ASP A 67 -0.16 -30.04 -10.81
C ASP A 67 0.50 -30.86 -11.94
N ASN A 68 -0.23 -31.81 -12.53
CA ASN A 68 0.21 -32.61 -13.68
C ASN A 68 -0.16 -31.97 -15.04
N LEU A 69 -0.78 -30.79 -15.06
CA LEU A 69 -1.23 -30.14 -16.29
C LEU A 69 -0.43 -28.87 -16.61
N MET A 70 -0.33 -28.53 -17.90
CA MET A 70 0.26 -27.28 -18.37
C MET A 70 -0.42 -26.77 -19.65
N LEU A 71 -0.33 -25.45 -19.90
CA LEU A 71 -0.88 -24.85 -21.12
C LEU A 71 0.20 -24.74 -22.21
N LEU A 72 -0.07 -25.26 -23.41
CA LEU A 72 0.82 -25.20 -24.56
C LEU A 72 0.08 -24.70 -25.80
N CYS A 73 0.78 -24.08 -26.75
CA CYS A 73 0.22 -23.90 -28.08
C CYS A 73 0.27 -25.22 -28.86
N ARG A 74 -0.62 -25.40 -29.85
CA ARG A 74 -0.69 -26.63 -30.68
C ARG A 74 0.67 -27.11 -31.21
N LYS A 75 1.53 -26.17 -31.63
CA LYS A 75 2.88 -26.48 -32.10
C LYS A 75 3.71 -27.18 -31.03
N HIS A 76 3.78 -26.62 -29.83
CA HIS A 76 4.60 -27.17 -28.76
C HIS A 76 3.96 -28.39 -28.10
N HIS A 77 2.64 -28.47 -28.04
CA HIS A 77 1.94 -29.68 -27.61
C HIS A 77 2.36 -30.87 -28.48
N LYS A 78 2.28 -30.73 -29.81
CA LYS A 78 2.70 -31.78 -30.74
C LYS A 78 4.19 -32.14 -30.62
N ILE A 79 5.08 -31.16 -30.54
CA ILE A 79 6.53 -31.40 -30.40
C ILE A 79 6.82 -32.19 -29.11
N ILE A 80 6.18 -31.83 -28.00
CA ILE A 80 6.42 -32.44 -26.68
C ILE A 80 5.89 -33.88 -26.60
N ASP A 81 4.78 -34.16 -27.27
CA ASP A 81 4.22 -35.52 -27.36
C ASP A 81 5.06 -36.41 -28.28
N ASP A 82 5.50 -35.91 -29.43
CA ASP A 82 6.29 -36.68 -30.39
C ASP A 82 7.72 -36.96 -29.88
N ALA A 83 8.25 -36.14 -28.97
CA ALA A 83 9.62 -36.22 -28.44
C ALA A 83 9.66 -36.59 -26.95
N GLU A 84 8.96 -37.67 -26.57
CA GLU A 84 8.80 -38.11 -25.17
C GLU A 84 10.12 -38.23 -24.38
N HIS A 85 11.16 -38.77 -25.02
CA HIS A 85 12.47 -38.98 -24.39
C HIS A 85 13.25 -37.69 -24.15
N GLU A 86 13.01 -36.64 -24.94
CA GLU A 86 13.62 -35.32 -24.76
C GLU A 86 12.86 -34.50 -23.71
N TYR A 87 11.53 -34.57 -23.76
CA TYR A 87 10.63 -33.89 -22.84
C TYR A 87 10.22 -34.80 -21.71
N THR A 88 11.18 -35.08 -20.82
CA THR A 88 10.96 -35.84 -19.59
C THR A 88 9.99 -35.15 -18.63
N ILE A 89 9.39 -35.93 -17.72
CA ILE A 89 8.48 -35.42 -16.68
C ILE A 89 9.13 -34.27 -15.89
N ASP A 90 10.39 -34.46 -15.45
CA ASP A 90 11.14 -33.45 -14.70
C ASP A 90 11.36 -32.15 -15.50
N LEU A 91 11.67 -32.28 -16.80
CA LEU A 91 11.85 -31.12 -17.66
C LEU A 91 10.55 -30.33 -17.83
N LEU A 92 9.41 -31.01 -17.98
CA LEU A 92 8.11 -30.38 -18.13
C LEU A 92 7.65 -29.69 -16.84
N HIS A 93 7.86 -30.31 -15.68
CA HIS A 93 7.63 -29.64 -14.39
C HIS A 93 8.51 -28.40 -14.24
N ARG A 94 9.79 -28.47 -14.62
CA ARG A 94 10.68 -27.32 -14.61
C ARG A 94 10.21 -26.21 -15.55
N LYS A 95 9.83 -26.53 -16.78
CA LYS A 95 9.30 -25.54 -17.75
C LYS A 95 8.01 -24.89 -17.26
N LYS A 96 7.12 -25.68 -16.65
CA LYS A 96 5.92 -25.16 -15.99
C LYS A 96 6.31 -24.15 -14.91
N GLN A 97 7.20 -24.51 -13.99
CA GLN A 97 7.62 -23.61 -12.92
C GLN A 97 8.30 -22.33 -13.46
N GLU A 98 9.22 -22.46 -14.41
CA GLU A 98 9.90 -21.33 -15.06
C GLU A 98 8.90 -20.36 -15.72
N HIS A 99 7.80 -20.87 -16.28
CA HIS A 99 6.74 -20.05 -16.86
C HIS A 99 5.90 -19.35 -15.79
N LEU A 100 5.52 -20.05 -14.72
CA LEU A 100 4.74 -19.48 -13.62
C LEU A 100 5.55 -18.38 -12.89
N ASP A 101 6.84 -18.62 -12.62
CA ASP A 101 7.75 -17.62 -12.06
C ASP A 101 7.90 -16.40 -12.99
N TRP A 102 7.93 -16.65 -14.31
CA TRP A 102 7.98 -15.58 -15.29
C TRP A 102 6.67 -14.77 -15.27
N ILE A 103 5.51 -15.42 -15.20
CA ILE A 103 4.21 -14.74 -15.04
C ILE A 103 4.24 -13.88 -13.79
N GLU A 104 4.58 -14.44 -12.63
CA GLU A 104 4.62 -13.72 -11.36
C GLU A 104 5.55 -12.49 -11.43
N LYS A 105 6.75 -12.64 -12.02
CA LYS A 105 7.67 -11.51 -12.24
C LYS A 105 7.09 -10.43 -13.16
N ASN A 106 6.25 -10.82 -14.12
CA ASN A 106 5.69 -9.92 -15.14
C ASN A 106 4.29 -9.39 -14.82
N LEU A 107 3.65 -9.89 -13.75
CA LEU A 107 2.39 -9.42 -13.19
C LEU A 107 2.57 -8.19 -12.28
N GLY A 108 3.59 -7.35 -12.50
CA GLY A 108 3.80 -6.13 -11.72
C GLY A 108 4.01 -6.42 -10.23
N ARG A 109 5.27 -6.53 -9.80
CA ARG A 109 5.55 -6.71 -8.36
C ARG A 109 4.95 -5.55 -7.57
N PRO A 110 4.24 -5.83 -6.46
CA PRO A 110 3.84 -4.78 -5.54
C PRO A 110 5.06 -3.94 -5.15
N GLN A 111 4.92 -2.63 -5.25
CA GLN A 111 5.89 -1.64 -4.86
C GLN A 111 5.35 -0.87 -3.63
N PRO A 112 6.25 -0.42 -2.75
CA PRO A 112 5.86 0.46 -1.66
C PRO A 112 5.18 1.73 -2.19
N TRP A 113 3.98 2.00 -1.70
CA TRP A 113 3.26 3.24 -1.93
C TRP A 113 3.29 4.08 -0.66
N LYS A 114 3.67 5.34 -0.83
CA LYS A 114 3.56 6.39 0.18
C LYS A 114 2.52 7.39 -0.26
N SER A 115 1.72 7.86 0.69
CA SER A 115 0.69 8.85 0.39
C SER A 115 1.28 10.13 -0.17
N ASN A 116 0.80 10.54 -1.34
CA ASN A 116 1.08 11.83 -1.97
C ASN A 116 -0.19 12.70 -2.06
N LEU A 117 -1.16 12.45 -1.20
CA LEU A 117 -2.46 13.12 -1.20
C LEU A 117 -2.35 14.43 -0.41
N SER A 118 -2.63 15.56 -1.05
CA SER A 118 -2.73 16.88 -0.39
C SER A 118 -4.08 17.05 0.29
N GLN A 119 -5.14 16.58 -0.37
CA GLN A 119 -6.50 16.61 0.14
C GLN A 119 -7.13 15.23 0.01
N LEU A 120 -7.65 14.72 1.11
CA LEU A 120 -8.39 13.46 1.14
C LEU A 120 -9.86 13.73 0.78
N THR A 121 -10.33 13.09 -0.29
CA THR A 121 -11.67 13.33 -0.87
C THR A 121 -12.61 12.14 -0.66
N TYR A 122 -12.04 10.95 -0.46
CA TYR A 122 -12.77 9.72 -0.18
C TYR A 122 -11.96 8.82 0.76
N ILE A 123 -12.58 8.31 1.81
CA ILE A 123 -11.96 7.44 2.81
C ILE A 123 -12.92 6.33 3.18
N ASN A 124 -12.65 5.13 2.69
CA ASN A 124 -13.37 3.96 3.14
C ASN A 124 -12.86 3.57 4.53
N VAL A 125 -13.49 4.09 5.57
CA VAL A 125 -13.03 3.99 6.97
C VAL A 125 -12.74 2.54 7.36
N PRO A 126 -13.64 1.56 7.16
CA PRO A 126 -13.35 0.16 7.49
C PRO A 126 -12.11 -0.38 6.76
N ARG A 127 -11.96 -0.08 5.47
CA ARG A 127 -10.85 -0.60 4.66
C ARG A 127 -9.52 0.05 5.01
N LEU A 128 -9.50 1.35 5.27
CA LEU A 128 -8.28 2.02 5.64
C LEU A 128 -7.85 1.69 7.07
N CYS A 129 -8.81 1.50 8.00
CA CYS A 129 -8.51 0.97 9.33
C CYS A 129 -7.95 -0.45 9.27
N GLU A 130 -8.52 -1.34 8.45
CA GLU A 130 -7.96 -2.68 8.21
C GLU A 130 -6.48 -2.58 7.76
N GLN A 131 -6.16 -1.69 6.82
CA GLN A 131 -4.77 -1.49 6.39
C GLN A 131 -3.89 -0.89 7.49
N ALA A 132 -4.40 0.08 8.25
CA ALA A 132 -3.66 0.70 9.35
C ALA A 132 -3.28 -0.34 10.42
N GLU A 133 -4.24 -1.15 10.85
CA GLU A 133 -4.08 -2.14 11.92
C GLU A 133 -3.14 -3.28 11.54
N LEU A 134 -3.22 -3.77 10.30
CA LEU A 134 -2.26 -4.76 9.76
C LEU A 134 -0.81 -4.27 9.82
N HIS A 135 -0.61 -2.95 9.77
CA HIS A 135 0.69 -2.30 9.85
C HIS A 135 1.00 -1.73 11.25
N GLY A 136 0.22 -2.11 12.27
CA GLY A 136 0.46 -1.73 13.66
C GLY A 136 0.03 -0.31 14.04
N PHE A 137 -0.71 0.39 13.18
CA PHE A 137 -1.29 1.69 13.46
C PHE A 137 -2.70 1.53 14.04
N LYS A 138 -3.02 2.35 15.04
CA LYS A 138 -4.39 2.48 15.56
C LYS A 138 -4.97 3.81 15.12
N VAL A 139 -6.19 3.77 14.59
CA VAL A 139 -6.96 4.97 14.24
C VAL A 139 -7.94 5.26 15.38
N ASP A 140 -7.92 6.48 15.91
CA ASP A 140 -8.93 6.91 16.87
C ASP A 140 -10.24 7.22 16.14
N LEU A 141 -11.21 6.32 16.30
CA LEU A 141 -12.56 6.43 15.74
C LEU A 141 -13.59 6.93 16.75
N SER A 142 -13.18 7.42 17.94
CA SER A 142 -14.12 7.87 19.00
C SER A 142 -15.11 8.95 18.56
N ARG A 143 -14.76 9.72 17.51
CA ARG A 143 -15.59 10.77 16.91
C ARG A 143 -16.38 10.29 15.68
N TYR A 144 -16.05 9.11 15.15
CA TYR A 144 -16.79 8.52 14.03
C TYR A 144 -18.10 7.91 14.53
N LYS A 145 -19.16 8.07 13.73
CA LYS A 145 -20.50 7.54 14.02
C LYS A 145 -20.94 6.72 12.82
N GLU A 146 -21.09 5.41 13.00
CA GLU A 146 -21.39 4.46 11.91
C GLU A 146 -22.67 4.80 11.14
N ASN A 147 -23.65 5.42 11.80
CA ASN A 147 -24.92 5.83 11.19
C ASN A 147 -24.87 7.20 10.51
N LYS A 148 -23.68 7.72 10.21
CA LYS A 148 -23.47 9.01 9.55
C LYS A 148 -22.52 8.87 8.37
N THR A 149 -22.82 9.64 7.32
CA THR A 149 -21.87 9.88 6.21
C THR A 149 -20.72 10.76 6.72
N LEU A 150 -19.53 10.65 6.13
CA LEU A 150 -18.36 11.44 6.56
C LEU A 150 -18.62 12.94 6.51
N HIS A 151 -19.19 13.45 5.41
CA HIS A 151 -19.49 14.88 5.27
C HIS A 151 -20.53 15.40 6.28
N SER A 152 -21.37 14.54 6.84
CA SER A 152 -22.37 14.92 7.85
C SER A 152 -21.81 15.00 9.29
N LEU A 153 -20.53 14.66 9.48
CA LEU A 153 -19.88 14.72 10.80
C LEU A 153 -19.57 16.16 11.24
N GLY A 154 -19.62 17.15 10.35
CA GLY A 154 -19.34 18.55 10.69
C GLY A 154 -17.92 18.70 11.24
N TRP A 155 -17.77 19.32 12.42
CA TRP A 155 -16.46 19.52 13.05
C TRP A 155 -15.76 18.21 13.43
N ASP A 156 -16.51 17.15 13.74
CA ASP A 156 -15.95 15.83 14.07
C ASP A 156 -15.18 15.23 12.87
N LEU A 157 -15.53 15.63 11.64
CA LEU A 157 -14.81 15.22 10.43
C LEU A 157 -13.34 15.63 10.50
N ASN A 158 -13.02 16.83 11.00
CA ASN A 158 -11.65 17.33 11.04
C ASN A 158 -10.74 16.43 11.91
N HIS A 159 -11.27 15.92 13.02
CA HIS A 159 -10.54 15.00 13.90
C HIS A 159 -10.27 13.66 13.20
N LEU A 160 -11.30 13.07 12.58
CA LEU A 160 -11.16 11.85 11.80
C LEU A 160 -10.16 12.05 10.65
N MET A 161 -10.22 13.22 10.02
CA MET A 161 -9.37 13.56 8.90
C MET A 161 -7.91 13.65 9.29
N ASN A 162 -7.62 14.34 10.39
CA ASN A 162 -6.29 14.43 10.95
C ASN A 162 -5.75 13.04 11.37
N ALA A 163 -6.59 12.19 11.98
CA ALA A 163 -6.20 10.84 12.35
C ALA A 163 -5.74 10.01 11.14
N PHE A 164 -6.50 10.03 10.04
CA PHE A 164 -6.12 9.32 8.82
C PHE A 164 -4.94 9.95 8.09
N GLN A 165 -4.79 11.28 8.08
CA GLN A 165 -3.60 11.94 7.54
C GLN A 165 -2.34 11.52 8.30
N SER A 166 -2.41 11.47 9.63
CA SER A 166 -1.31 11.01 10.48
C SER A 166 -0.92 9.57 10.19
N VAL A 167 -1.91 8.67 10.03
CA VAL A 167 -1.66 7.28 9.65
C VAL A 167 -1.02 7.21 8.26
N LEU A 168 -1.60 7.88 7.26
CA LEU A 168 -1.10 7.86 5.88
C LEU A 168 0.29 8.47 5.70
N ALA A 169 0.72 9.35 6.62
CA ALA A 169 2.08 9.89 6.62
C ALA A 169 3.15 8.84 6.99
N HIS A 170 2.75 7.77 7.68
CA HIS A 170 3.67 6.72 8.16
C HIS A 170 3.36 5.34 7.56
N LEU A 171 2.18 5.17 6.97
CA LEU A 171 1.74 3.92 6.36
C LEU A 171 2.42 3.73 5.00
N GLU A 172 3.10 2.61 4.84
CA GLU A 172 3.68 2.17 3.57
C GLU A 172 2.94 0.92 3.10
N LEU A 173 2.21 1.03 1.99
CA LEU A 173 1.38 -0.05 1.46
C LEU A 173 2.07 -0.71 0.27
N MET A 174 2.09 -2.04 0.23
CA MET A 174 2.53 -2.76 -0.96
C MET A 174 1.41 -2.74 -2.01
N THR A 175 1.63 -2.05 -3.12
CA THR A 175 0.62 -1.83 -4.17
C THR A 175 1.18 -2.10 -5.55
N ILE A 176 0.35 -2.51 -6.48
CA ILE A 176 0.69 -2.54 -7.90
C ILE A 176 0.48 -1.12 -8.44
N PRO A 177 1.48 -0.43 -9.01
CA PRO A 177 1.24 0.84 -9.68
C PRO A 177 0.39 0.61 -10.94
N VAL A 178 -0.57 1.50 -11.20
CA VAL A 178 -1.46 1.39 -12.36
C VAL A 178 -0.71 1.36 -13.70
N SER A 179 0.49 1.95 -13.76
CA SER A 179 1.37 1.90 -14.93
C SER A 179 1.95 0.52 -15.22
N LEU A 180 1.97 -0.36 -14.22
CA LEU A 180 2.45 -1.75 -14.32
C LEU A 180 1.30 -2.78 -14.32
N LEU A 181 0.06 -2.32 -14.16
CA LEU A 181 -1.11 -3.18 -14.09
C LEU A 181 -1.39 -3.81 -15.46
N LYS A 182 -1.63 -5.13 -15.46
CA LYS A 182 -2.13 -5.87 -16.62
C LYS A 182 -3.48 -6.47 -16.30
N MET A 183 -4.26 -6.82 -17.31
CA MET A 183 -5.53 -7.49 -17.09
C MET A 183 -5.28 -8.98 -16.77
N HIS A 184 -5.32 -9.34 -15.49
CA HIS A 184 -5.08 -10.71 -15.04
C HIS A 184 -5.76 -11.01 -13.69
N GLU A 185 -6.41 -12.16 -13.58
CA GLU A 185 -7.11 -12.63 -12.36
C GLU A 185 -6.20 -12.73 -11.13
N GLY A 186 -4.90 -12.97 -11.34
CA GLY A 186 -3.90 -12.98 -10.25
C GLY A 186 -3.77 -11.65 -9.49
N HIS A 187 -4.37 -10.56 -9.97
CA HIS A 187 -4.44 -9.30 -9.23
C HIS A 187 -5.65 -9.20 -8.29
N ILE A 188 -6.60 -10.13 -8.33
CA ILE A 188 -7.77 -10.09 -7.44
C ILE A 188 -7.29 -10.12 -5.98
N GLY A 189 -7.78 -9.17 -5.19
CA GLY A 189 -7.37 -8.95 -3.80
C GLY A 189 -6.15 -8.04 -3.64
N ALA A 190 -5.37 -7.76 -4.70
CA ALA A 190 -4.23 -6.87 -4.62
C ALA A 190 -4.66 -5.40 -4.42
N LEU A 191 -3.79 -4.63 -3.77
CA LEU A 191 -3.90 -3.17 -3.75
C LEU A 191 -3.31 -2.60 -5.04
N LEU A 192 -4.02 -1.67 -5.65
CA LEU A 192 -3.62 -0.91 -6.83
C LEU A 192 -3.43 0.55 -6.41
N SER A 193 -2.29 1.14 -6.74
CA SER A 193 -2.06 2.57 -6.58
C SER A 193 -2.09 3.30 -7.92
N PHE A 194 -2.53 4.55 -7.90
CA PHE A 194 -2.45 5.43 -9.05
C PHE A 194 -2.11 6.84 -8.60
N ASP A 195 -1.36 7.55 -9.45
CA ASP A 195 -1.05 8.96 -9.28
C ASP A 195 -1.56 9.75 -10.48
N ARG A 196 -2.33 10.81 -10.20
CA ARG A 196 -2.91 11.73 -11.18
C ARG A 196 -3.67 11.02 -12.30
N LEU A 197 -4.43 9.98 -11.97
CA LEU A 197 -5.24 9.26 -12.93
C LEU A 197 -6.59 9.95 -13.12
N ARG A 198 -6.98 10.16 -14.38
CA ARG A 198 -8.28 10.74 -14.73
C ARG A 198 -9.37 9.69 -14.72
N PHE A 199 -10.43 9.99 -14.00
CA PHE A 199 -11.63 9.17 -13.94
C PHE A 199 -12.86 9.92 -14.45
N ARG A 200 -13.77 9.18 -15.08
CA ARG A 200 -15.17 9.58 -15.27
C ARG A 200 -16.00 9.03 -14.12
N THR A 201 -17.09 9.70 -13.78
CA THR A 201 -17.98 9.24 -12.71
C THR A 201 -19.37 8.87 -13.24
N LYS A 202 -19.99 7.86 -12.63
CA LYS A 202 -21.37 7.45 -12.89
C LYS A 202 -22.13 7.17 -11.60
N ASN A 203 -23.42 7.46 -11.65
CA ASN A 203 -24.45 7.12 -10.66
C ASN A 203 -24.21 7.62 -9.22
N VAL A 204 -23.24 8.50 -8.97
CA VAL A 204 -23.06 9.11 -7.64
C VAL A 204 -24.23 10.06 -7.32
N PRO A 205 -25.04 9.78 -6.29
CA PRO A 205 -26.18 10.62 -5.90
C PRO A 205 -25.73 11.95 -5.28
N MET A 206 -26.40 13.07 -5.62
CA MET A 206 -26.18 14.38 -4.98
C MET A 206 -27.14 14.64 -3.83
N ASP A 207 -28.28 13.95 -3.79
CA ASP A 207 -29.20 13.97 -2.65
C ASP A 207 -28.56 13.33 -1.40
N ALA A 208 -27.43 12.63 -1.57
CA ALA A 208 -26.56 12.15 -0.49
C ALA A 208 -25.96 13.27 0.38
N ILE A 209 -26.06 14.55 -0.01
CA ILE A 209 -25.54 15.71 0.75
C ILE A 209 -26.54 16.20 1.83
N GLY A 210 -27.80 15.77 1.78
CA GLY A 210 -28.84 16.18 2.73
C GLY A 210 -28.61 15.62 4.15
N SER A 211 -29.05 16.35 5.18
CA SER A 211 -28.88 15.97 6.59
C SER A 211 -29.53 14.62 6.97
N ASP A 212 -30.52 14.16 6.20
CA ASP A 212 -31.23 12.89 6.41
C ASP A 212 -30.77 11.78 5.45
N ALA A 213 -29.71 12.02 4.68
CA ALA A 213 -29.29 11.15 3.57
C ALA A 213 -28.32 10.03 3.98
N TYR A 214 -28.48 9.46 5.18
CA TYR A 214 -27.90 8.15 5.47
C TYR A 214 -28.68 7.09 4.68
N ARG A 215 -28.41 7.02 3.37
CA ARG A 215 -28.77 5.85 2.57
C ARG A 215 -27.61 4.87 2.67
N GLN A 216 -27.90 3.67 3.18
CA GLN A 216 -27.02 2.54 2.89
C GLN A 216 -27.06 2.32 1.37
N GLN A 217 -26.01 2.75 0.68
CA GLN A 217 -25.84 2.45 -0.73
C GLN A 217 -25.82 0.92 -0.88
N VAL A 218 -26.79 0.37 -1.58
CA VAL A 218 -26.81 -1.05 -1.91
C VAL A 218 -26.13 -1.22 -3.26
N PHE A 219 -24.96 -1.82 -3.26
CA PHE A 219 -24.29 -2.25 -4.49
C PHE A 219 -24.95 -3.52 -5.01
N SER A 220 -25.30 -3.52 -6.29
CA SER A 220 -25.96 -4.64 -6.97
C SER A 220 -25.03 -5.41 -7.90
N GLY A 221 -23.84 -4.85 -8.20
CA GLY A 221 -22.95 -5.29 -9.27
C GLY A 221 -23.34 -4.74 -10.66
N ASP A 222 -24.50 -4.09 -10.79
CA ASP A 222 -24.96 -3.51 -12.07
C ASP A 222 -24.37 -2.11 -12.27
N LEU A 223 -23.41 -1.97 -13.19
CA LEU A 223 -22.77 -0.70 -13.53
C LEU A 223 -23.73 0.37 -14.06
N ARG A 224 -24.96 0.01 -14.44
CA ARG A 224 -25.99 1.00 -14.82
C ARG A 224 -26.61 1.69 -13.60
N LYS A 225 -26.48 1.11 -12.41
CA LYS A 225 -27.10 1.56 -11.17
C LYS A 225 -26.07 1.99 -10.12
N ASP A 226 -25.00 1.23 -9.99
CA ASP A 226 -24.07 1.35 -8.88
C ASP A 226 -23.18 2.59 -9.02
N SER A 227 -22.91 3.27 -7.90
CA SER A 227 -22.01 4.44 -7.83
C SER A 227 -20.57 4.02 -8.08
N HIS A 228 -19.94 4.57 -9.12
CA HIS A 228 -18.56 4.22 -9.46
C HIS A 228 -17.85 5.32 -10.23
N ILE A 229 -16.54 5.29 -10.16
CA ILE A 229 -15.65 6.00 -11.08
C ILE A 229 -14.96 5.01 -11.99
N TYR A 230 -14.57 5.41 -13.20
CA TYR A 230 -13.84 4.54 -14.12
C TYR A 230 -12.80 5.27 -14.97
N ALA A 231 -11.73 4.54 -15.30
CA ALA A 231 -10.66 4.98 -16.19
C ALA A 231 -10.40 3.88 -17.24
N THR A 232 -10.15 4.29 -18.49
CA THR A 232 -9.71 3.36 -19.54
C THR A 232 -8.20 3.21 -19.46
N LEU A 233 -7.71 1.98 -19.31
CA LEU A 233 -6.30 1.62 -19.20
C LEU A 233 -5.94 0.71 -20.38
N GLY A 234 -5.36 1.30 -21.43
CA GLY A 234 -5.06 0.55 -22.65
C GLY A 234 -6.32 -0.07 -23.26
N ASP A 235 -6.39 -1.40 -23.22
CA ASP A 235 -7.44 -2.24 -23.79
C ASP A 235 -8.57 -2.63 -22.81
N PHE A 236 -8.45 -2.29 -21.53
CA PHE A 236 -9.47 -2.58 -20.51
C PHE A 236 -9.89 -1.35 -19.70
N LYS A 237 -10.94 -1.47 -18.89
CA LYS A 237 -11.39 -0.40 -17.98
C LYS A 237 -11.17 -0.81 -16.53
N LEU A 238 -10.59 0.10 -15.74
CA LEU A 238 -10.64 0.04 -14.28
C LEU A 238 -11.92 0.72 -13.80
N VAL A 239 -12.79 -0.02 -13.12
CA VAL A 239 -14.01 0.46 -12.49
C VAL A 239 -13.85 0.39 -10.98
N VAL A 240 -13.94 1.53 -10.30
CA VAL A 240 -13.83 1.62 -8.84
C VAL A 240 -15.19 1.97 -8.25
N PHE A 241 -15.77 1.06 -7.48
CA PHE A 241 -16.99 1.32 -6.73
C PHE A 241 -16.74 2.34 -5.62
N ILE A 242 -17.60 3.35 -5.57
CA ILE A 242 -17.52 4.49 -4.64
C ILE A 242 -18.83 4.55 -3.87
N ASP A 243 -18.76 4.28 -2.58
CA ASP A 243 -19.88 4.51 -1.67
C ASP A 243 -19.91 5.99 -1.24
N PRO A 244 -20.97 6.75 -1.56
CA PRO A 244 -21.05 8.17 -1.23
C PRO A 244 -20.92 8.49 0.26
N GLN A 245 -21.18 7.53 1.15
CA GLN A 245 -21.03 7.74 2.60
C GLN A 245 -19.58 8.05 3.01
N TRP A 246 -18.62 7.60 2.21
CA TRP A 246 -17.18 7.74 2.44
C TRP A 246 -16.57 8.98 1.77
N ILE A 247 -17.37 9.82 1.13
CA ILE A 247 -16.92 11.10 0.57
C ILE A 247 -16.80 12.13 1.71
N THR A 248 -15.65 12.79 1.80
CA THR A 248 -15.26 13.56 3.00
C THR A 248 -16.05 14.86 3.18
N THR A 249 -16.01 15.79 2.24
CA THR A 249 -16.69 17.09 2.35
C THR A 249 -17.75 17.29 1.28
N SER A 250 -18.69 18.22 1.49
CA SER A 250 -19.65 18.63 0.45
C SER A 250 -18.96 19.12 -0.83
N THR A 251 -17.80 19.78 -0.70
CA THR A 251 -16.98 20.19 -1.84
C THR A 251 -16.30 19.01 -2.53
N ALA A 252 -15.94 17.94 -1.82
CA ALA A 252 -15.39 16.73 -2.42
C ALA A 252 -16.40 16.02 -3.34
N PHE A 253 -17.72 16.11 -3.07
CA PHE A 253 -18.75 15.60 -3.98
C PHE A 253 -18.65 16.22 -5.38
N THR A 254 -18.19 17.47 -5.51
CA THR A 254 -18.02 18.12 -6.82
C THR A 254 -16.94 17.44 -7.67
N LEU A 255 -15.96 16.77 -7.04
CA LEU A 255 -14.95 15.98 -7.73
C LEU A 255 -15.52 14.65 -8.23
N PHE A 256 -16.56 14.12 -7.58
CA PHE A 256 -17.26 12.92 -8.04
C PHE A 256 -18.41 13.27 -9.00
N ARG A 257 -18.76 14.54 -9.20
CA ARG A 257 -19.68 15.00 -10.27
C ARG A 257 -19.23 16.33 -10.87
N PRO A 258 -18.05 16.38 -11.50
CA PRO A 258 -17.54 17.61 -12.08
C PRO A 258 -18.38 17.99 -13.31
N SER A 259 -18.54 19.28 -13.58
CA SER A 259 -19.22 19.76 -14.78
C SER A 259 -18.54 19.30 -16.08
N SER A 260 -17.22 19.08 -16.04
CA SER A 260 -16.42 18.51 -17.13
C SER A 260 -16.68 17.01 -17.37
N GLY A 261 -17.35 16.33 -16.43
CA GLY A 261 -17.54 14.88 -16.44
C GLY A 261 -16.28 14.05 -16.12
N GLN A 262 -15.17 14.70 -15.77
CA GLN A 262 -13.90 14.04 -15.41
C GLN A 262 -13.17 14.75 -14.26
N SER A 263 -12.61 13.96 -13.36
CA SER A 263 -11.76 14.43 -12.26
C SER A 263 -10.46 13.63 -12.21
N THR A 264 -9.42 14.26 -11.69
CA THR A 264 -8.12 13.62 -11.49
C THR A 264 -7.96 13.25 -10.03
N PHE A 265 -7.59 12.00 -9.76
CA PHE A 265 -7.36 11.50 -8.42
C PHE A 265 -6.01 10.80 -8.32
N SER A 266 -5.47 10.79 -7.10
CA SER A 266 -4.44 9.85 -6.66
C SER A 266 -5.00 9.02 -5.52
N GLY A 267 -4.47 7.82 -5.30
CA GLY A 267 -4.94 6.99 -4.20
C GLY A 267 -4.65 5.51 -4.37
N VAL A 268 -5.31 4.74 -3.52
CA VAL A 268 -5.20 3.28 -3.44
C VAL A 268 -6.60 2.67 -3.46
N VAL A 269 -6.74 1.60 -4.24
CA VAL A 269 -7.97 0.80 -4.37
C VAL A 269 -7.63 -0.68 -4.23
N ARG A 270 -8.61 -1.51 -3.88
CA ARG A 270 -8.43 -2.97 -3.84
C ARG A 270 -9.15 -3.61 -5.01
N ILE A 271 -8.44 -4.40 -5.81
CA ILE A 271 -9.04 -5.11 -6.95
C ILE A 271 -9.96 -6.20 -6.42
N THR A 272 -11.19 -6.25 -6.94
CA THR A 272 -12.26 -7.16 -6.50
C THR A 272 -12.62 -8.20 -7.54
N ASN A 273 -12.50 -7.89 -8.84
CA ASN A 273 -12.79 -8.84 -9.90
C ASN A 273 -12.06 -8.47 -11.21
N VAL A 274 -11.88 -9.47 -12.08
CA VAL A 274 -11.40 -9.31 -13.46
C VAL A 274 -12.37 -10.03 -14.39
N ASP A 275 -12.96 -9.30 -15.32
CA ASP A 275 -13.91 -9.83 -16.31
C ASP A 275 -13.34 -9.63 -17.71
N TYR A 276 -12.77 -10.71 -18.26
CA TYR A 276 -12.15 -10.73 -19.59
C TYR A 276 -13.15 -10.53 -20.73
N GLU A 277 -14.42 -10.90 -20.56
CA GLU A 277 -15.44 -10.78 -21.62
C GLU A 277 -15.78 -9.30 -21.84
N SER A 278 -16.04 -8.58 -20.75
CA SER A 278 -16.37 -7.15 -20.82
C SER A 278 -15.13 -6.23 -20.87
N ARG A 279 -13.93 -6.79 -20.73
CA ARG A 279 -12.66 -6.06 -20.58
C ARG A 279 -12.71 -5.07 -19.40
N ILE A 280 -13.24 -5.51 -18.26
CA ILE A 280 -13.40 -4.70 -17.04
C ILE A 280 -12.66 -5.33 -15.87
N MET A 281 -11.86 -4.52 -15.18
CA MET A 281 -11.34 -4.83 -13.86
C MET A 281 -12.11 -3.99 -12.84
N THR A 282 -12.76 -4.64 -11.86
CA THR A 282 -13.45 -3.93 -10.79
C THR A 282 -12.59 -3.84 -9.55
N ALA A 283 -12.75 -2.75 -8.81
CA ALA A 283 -12.08 -2.47 -7.56
C ALA A 283 -13.00 -1.73 -6.59
N THR A 284 -12.64 -1.72 -5.32
CA THR A 284 -13.28 -0.90 -4.28
C THR A 284 -12.31 0.18 -3.78
N GLY A 285 -12.83 1.39 -3.55
CA GLY A 285 -12.03 2.49 -2.99
C GLY A 285 -11.52 2.17 -1.59
N VAL A 286 -10.22 2.40 -1.34
CA VAL A 286 -9.64 2.41 0.01
C VAL A 286 -9.47 3.85 0.46
N VAL A 287 -8.66 4.62 -0.28
CA VAL A 287 -8.45 6.04 -0.06
C VAL A 287 -8.18 6.74 -1.39
N LEU A 288 -8.86 7.86 -1.62
CA LEU A 288 -8.63 8.71 -2.78
C LEU A 288 -8.51 10.17 -2.34
N GLY A 289 -7.72 10.92 -3.10
CA GLY A 289 -7.51 12.33 -2.84
C GLY A 289 -7.03 13.08 -4.06
N LEU A 290 -6.87 14.39 -3.89
CA LEU A 290 -6.13 15.20 -4.83
C LEU A 290 -4.63 14.97 -4.63
N PRO A 291 -3.85 14.83 -5.71
CA PRO A 291 -2.41 14.79 -5.63
C PRO A 291 -1.86 16.09 -5.06
N ARG A 292 -0.73 16.03 -4.36
CA ARG A 292 0.12 17.20 -4.10
C ARG A 292 0.40 17.95 -5.39
N SER A 293 0.42 19.27 -5.33
CA SER A 293 0.87 20.13 -6.42
C SER A 293 2.39 20.32 -6.34
N ALA A 294 3.01 20.77 -7.44
CA ALA A 294 4.42 21.17 -7.39
C ALA A 294 4.68 22.28 -6.35
N TRP A 295 3.65 23.07 -6.01
CA TRP A 295 3.71 24.07 -4.95
C TRP A 295 3.69 23.44 -3.56
N ASP A 296 2.94 22.35 -3.35
CA ASP A 296 2.94 21.62 -2.08
C ASP A 296 4.33 21.02 -1.81
N ASP A 297 5.03 20.60 -2.86
CA ASP A 297 6.41 20.11 -2.74
C ASP A 297 7.39 21.28 -2.49
N ALA A 298 7.26 22.41 -3.19
CA ALA A 298 8.09 23.61 -2.99
C ALA A 298 7.87 24.31 -1.63
N LEU A 299 6.66 24.25 -1.07
CA LEU A 299 6.35 24.73 0.29
C LEU A 299 6.85 23.77 1.38
N ASN A 300 7.10 22.50 1.04
CA ASN A 300 7.68 21.49 1.92
C ASN A 300 9.19 21.29 1.68
N GLU A 301 9.77 21.89 0.63
CA GLU A 301 11.21 22.08 0.53
C GLU A 301 11.63 23.00 1.70
N PRO A 302 12.68 22.65 2.47
CA PRO A 302 13.14 23.50 3.54
C PRO A 302 13.59 24.82 2.92
N ALA A 303 12.79 25.87 3.11
CA ALA A 303 13.09 27.20 2.63
C ALA A 303 14.46 27.61 3.17
N THR A 304 15.46 27.65 2.29
CA THR A 304 16.70 28.37 2.57
C THR A 304 16.36 29.86 2.57
N SER A 305 16.62 30.54 3.69
CA SER A 305 16.69 32.01 3.90
C SER A 305 15.49 32.67 4.64
N PRO A 306 15.70 33.78 5.38
CA PRO A 306 15.58 33.81 6.83
C PRO A 306 14.67 34.97 7.24
N ARG A 307 13.38 34.71 7.35
CA ARG A 307 12.49 35.63 8.08
C ARG A 307 11.64 34.80 9.00
N ALA A 308 12.02 34.87 10.27
CA ALA A 308 11.24 34.45 11.42
C ALA A 308 9.79 34.92 11.24
N VAL A 309 8.94 34.00 10.84
CA VAL A 309 7.56 33.97 11.31
C VAL A 309 7.58 32.88 12.35
N GLU A 310 7.44 33.29 13.61
CA GLU A 310 7.30 32.42 14.76
C GLU A 310 6.11 31.49 14.53
N GLU A 311 6.35 30.33 13.93
CA GLU A 311 5.43 29.20 14.04
C GLU A 311 5.50 28.75 15.49
N ALA A 312 4.45 29.11 16.24
CA ALA A 312 4.19 28.60 17.56
C ALA A 312 4.36 27.08 17.54
N SER A 313 5.48 26.65 18.09
CA SER A 313 5.83 25.26 18.29
C SER A 313 4.67 24.59 19.01
N VAL A 314 4.13 23.56 18.37
CA VAL A 314 3.44 22.49 19.08
C VAL A 314 4.50 21.84 19.98
N HIS A 315 4.75 22.45 21.13
CA HIS A 315 5.48 21.84 22.23
C HIS A 315 4.72 20.58 22.57
N SER A 316 5.33 19.41 22.28
CA SER A 316 4.75 18.16 22.73
C SER A 316 4.76 18.17 24.26
N ASP A 317 3.73 17.64 24.92
CA ASP A 317 3.70 17.51 26.39
C ASP A 317 4.99 16.84 26.94
N ALA A 318 5.65 16.02 26.10
CA ALA A 318 6.94 15.41 26.41
C ALA A 318 8.10 16.42 26.51
N ASP A 319 8.15 17.46 25.66
CA ASP A 319 9.21 18.47 25.73
C ASP A 319 9.06 19.36 26.98
N GLN A 320 7.83 19.71 27.36
CA GLN A 320 7.56 20.49 28.58
C GLN A 320 8.08 19.78 29.83
N THR A 321 7.99 18.44 29.89
CA THR A 321 8.54 17.67 31.02
C THR A 321 10.07 17.68 31.06
N LEU A 322 10.73 17.85 29.92
CA LEU A 322 12.19 17.89 29.82
C LEU A 322 12.74 19.29 30.11
N ASP A 323 11.97 20.34 29.80
CA ASP A 323 12.34 21.73 30.10
C ASP A 323 12.67 21.93 31.59
N ALA A 324 11.94 21.24 32.49
CA ALA A 324 12.18 21.30 33.92
C ALA A 324 13.50 20.66 34.39
N LEU A 325 14.17 19.88 33.53
CA LEU A 325 15.42 19.18 33.84
C LEU A 325 16.66 19.93 33.32
N VAL A 326 16.47 20.95 32.49
CA VAL A 326 17.55 21.68 31.82
C VAL A 326 18.31 22.55 32.83
N ASP A 327 19.62 22.36 32.88
CA ASP A 327 20.56 23.22 33.59
C ASP A 327 21.54 23.86 32.58
N MET A 328 21.21 25.07 32.14
CA MET A 328 22.00 25.81 31.16
C MET A 328 23.28 26.40 31.76
N ASP A 329 23.33 26.62 33.07
CA ASP A 329 24.54 27.17 33.72
C ASP A 329 25.63 26.08 33.74
N GLU A 330 25.25 24.85 34.10
CA GLU A 330 26.13 23.69 34.03
C GLU A 330 26.50 23.34 32.58
N ALA A 331 25.53 23.39 31.65
CA ALA A 331 25.78 23.13 30.23
C ALA A 331 26.82 24.10 29.63
N ARG A 332 26.71 25.40 29.94
CA ARG A 332 27.66 26.43 29.49
C ARG A 332 29.03 26.27 30.13
N SER A 333 29.09 25.77 31.37
CA SER A 333 30.36 25.47 32.04
C SER A 333 31.09 24.29 31.42
N ARG A 334 30.37 23.27 30.93
CA ARG A 334 30.97 22.01 30.46
C ARG A 334 31.13 21.92 28.94
N LEU A 335 30.24 22.55 28.17
CA LEU A 335 30.23 22.53 26.69
C LEU A 335 30.39 21.12 26.08
N VAL A 336 29.69 20.13 26.66
CA VAL A 336 29.76 18.74 26.20
C VAL A 336 28.75 18.50 25.08
N TYR A 337 29.24 18.14 23.91
CA TYR A 337 28.42 17.80 22.74
C TYR A 337 28.38 16.31 22.47
N PHE A 338 27.20 15.79 22.12
CA PHE A 338 27.06 14.41 21.69
C PHE A 338 27.66 14.20 20.28
N LEU A 339 28.65 13.31 20.17
CA LEU A 339 29.35 13.03 18.92
C LEU A 339 29.57 11.51 18.72
N PRO A 340 29.30 10.97 17.51
CA PRO A 340 28.65 11.63 16.37
C PRO A 340 27.15 11.84 16.62
N PRO A 341 26.54 12.93 16.10
CA PRO A 341 25.12 13.17 16.31
C PRO A 341 24.27 12.10 15.60
N PRO A 342 23.22 11.56 16.26
CA PRO A 342 22.34 10.59 15.63
C PRO A 342 21.41 11.31 14.63
N ASP A 343 21.29 10.76 13.42
CA ASP A 343 20.35 11.29 12.43
C ASP A 343 18.90 10.95 12.79
N HIS A 344 18.68 9.76 13.37
CA HIS A 344 17.35 9.20 13.62
C HIS A 344 17.21 8.68 15.05
N CYS A 345 15.98 8.74 15.57
CA CYS A 345 15.60 8.07 16.81
C CYS A 345 15.71 6.55 16.64
N ASP A 346 16.38 5.86 17.56
CA ASP A 346 16.57 4.42 17.48
C ASP A 346 15.27 3.63 17.62
N LEU A 347 14.26 4.21 18.30
CA LEU A 347 13.00 3.52 18.57
C LEU A 347 11.93 3.75 17.49
N CYS A 348 11.82 4.96 16.95
CA CYS A 348 10.78 5.30 15.98
C CYS A 348 11.32 5.68 14.59
N ARG A 349 12.65 5.71 14.43
CA ARG A 349 13.35 6.02 13.17
C ARG A 349 13.00 7.38 12.58
N ARG A 350 12.45 8.32 13.37
CA ARG A 350 12.21 9.71 12.94
C ARG A 350 13.50 10.51 12.99
N LEU A 351 13.62 11.51 12.14
CA LEU A 351 14.76 12.43 12.13
C LEU A 351 14.84 13.24 13.42
N LEU A 352 16.01 13.26 14.07
CA LEU A 352 16.22 14.00 15.32
C LEU A 352 16.66 15.45 15.10
N TYR A 353 17.25 15.79 13.96
CA TYR A 353 17.83 17.14 13.74
C TYR A 353 16.81 18.30 13.82
N ARG A 354 15.50 18.00 13.76
CA ARG A 354 14.41 18.97 13.90
C ARG A 354 13.83 19.02 15.33
N ASP A 355 14.32 18.16 16.23
CA ASP A 355 13.80 18.05 17.58
C ASP A 355 14.50 19.03 18.52
N LYS A 356 13.76 19.57 19.49
CA LYS A 356 14.32 20.41 20.56
C LYS A 356 15.31 19.62 21.41
N TYR A 357 14.94 18.39 21.75
CA TYR A 357 15.70 17.50 22.61
C TYR A 357 16.03 16.17 21.95
N MET A 358 17.20 15.64 22.29
CA MET A 358 17.61 14.26 22.08
C MET A 358 18.02 13.67 23.42
N ILE A 359 17.67 12.42 23.66
CA ILE A 359 18.02 11.71 24.89
C ILE A 359 18.86 10.50 24.51
N ASP A 360 20.08 10.42 25.02
CA ASP A 360 20.84 9.17 25.03
C ASP A 360 20.63 8.50 26.39
N GLY A 361 19.93 7.37 26.42
CA GLY A 361 19.56 6.77 27.70
C GLY A 361 19.06 5.34 27.65
N GLY A 362 18.96 4.73 28.82
CA GLY A 362 18.45 3.38 28.98
C GLY A 362 16.97 3.26 28.65
N VAL A 363 16.57 2.14 28.05
CA VAL A 363 15.17 1.81 27.75
C VAL A 363 14.55 0.98 28.89
N LYS A 364 13.31 1.27 29.27
CA LYS A 364 12.53 0.50 30.28
C LYS A 364 12.43 -0.96 29.83
N SER A 365 12.66 -1.88 30.76
CA SER A 365 12.57 -3.32 30.52
C SER A 365 13.50 -3.89 29.42
N ALA A 366 14.54 -3.14 29.04
CA ALA A 366 15.57 -3.60 28.12
C ALA A 366 16.98 -3.32 28.66
N SER A 367 17.99 -4.07 28.21
CA SER A 367 19.38 -3.92 28.64
C SER A 367 20.21 -2.95 27.78
N TYR A 368 19.62 -2.40 26.71
CA TYR A 368 20.33 -1.52 25.76
C TYR A 368 20.03 -0.03 26.00
N TRP A 369 20.95 0.80 25.47
CA TRP A 369 20.85 2.24 25.38
C TRP A 369 20.36 2.66 24.00
N ALA A 370 19.68 3.80 23.92
CA ALA A 370 19.13 4.31 22.68
C ALA A 370 19.16 5.84 22.65
N CYS A 371 19.43 6.40 21.47
CA CYS A 371 19.17 7.79 21.13
C CYS A 371 17.69 7.96 20.79
N MET A 372 16.96 8.67 21.64
CA MET A 372 15.51 8.78 21.61
C MET A 372 15.07 10.23 21.40
N CYS A 373 13.97 10.42 20.66
CA CYS A 373 13.22 11.67 20.70
C CYS A 373 12.42 11.80 22.00
N SER A 374 12.00 13.01 22.37
CA SER A 374 11.24 13.29 23.61
C SER A 374 10.03 12.37 23.79
N LYS A 375 9.28 12.07 22.72
CA LYS A 375 8.11 11.18 22.77
C LYS A 375 8.48 9.72 23.09
N CYS A 376 9.54 9.21 22.45
CA CYS A 376 10.04 7.87 22.70
C CYS A 376 10.61 7.74 24.11
N PHE A 377 11.31 8.77 24.60
CA PHE A 377 11.79 8.83 25.98
C PHE A 377 10.63 8.87 26.99
N HIS A 378 9.62 9.72 26.79
CA HIS A 378 8.49 9.82 27.70
C HIS A 378 7.76 8.47 27.87
N THR A 379 7.61 7.72 26.79
CA THR A 379 6.92 6.42 26.79
C THR A 379 7.79 5.27 27.28
N ARG A 380 9.08 5.23 26.89
CA ARG A 380 9.95 4.05 27.05
C ARG A 380 11.29 4.32 27.75
N GLY A 381 11.62 5.55 28.10
CA GLY A 381 12.90 5.93 28.71
C GLY A 381 12.96 5.64 30.21
N ARG A 382 14.14 5.23 30.71
CA ARG A 382 14.33 4.84 32.12
C ARG A 382 14.40 6.04 33.07
N GLY A 383 14.92 7.17 32.62
CA GLY A 383 15.10 8.40 33.41
C GLY A 383 16.29 9.24 32.91
N ILE A 384 16.46 10.44 33.45
CA ILE A 384 17.62 11.31 33.21
C ILE A 384 18.46 11.38 34.49
N GLY A 385 19.77 11.18 34.35
CA GLY A 385 20.72 11.13 35.46
C GLY A 385 22.03 10.44 35.05
N TRP A 386 23.11 10.69 35.79
CA TRP A 386 24.37 10.01 35.56
C TRP A 386 24.20 8.48 35.64
N GLY A 387 24.69 7.76 34.63
CA GLY A 387 24.51 6.30 34.51
C GLY A 387 23.09 5.83 34.14
N THR A 388 22.15 6.75 33.87
CA THR A 388 20.75 6.41 33.52
C THR A 388 20.33 6.98 32.17
N GLY A 389 20.62 8.26 31.90
CA GLY A 389 20.36 8.92 30.62
C GLY A 389 20.77 10.40 30.64
N GLN A 390 21.19 10.91 29.49
CA GLN A 390 21.63 12.28 29.27
C GLN A 390 20.67 13.01 28.34
N LEU A 391 20.29 14.23 28.71
CA LEU A 391 19.44 15.10 27.90
C LEU A 391 20.33 16.06 27.12
N TYR A 392 20.09 16.17 25.83
CA TYR A 392 20.78 17.09 24.94
C TYR A 392 19.80 18.05 24.28
N LEU A 393 20.12 19.35 24.34
CA LEU A 393 19.40 20.41 23.66
C LEU A 393 20.08 20.69 22.30
N ARG A 394 19.27 20.91 21.27
CA ARG A 394 19.79 21.30 19.95
C ARG A 394 20.23 22.76 19.96
N ASP A 395 21.47 23.02 19.57
CA ASP A 395 21.99 24.36 19.26
C ASP A 395 22.68 24.38 17.88
N GLU A 396 23.34 25.50 17.55
CA GLU A 396 24.04 25.70 16.26
C GLU A 396 25.24 24.76 16.05
N GLN A 397 25.85 24.27 17.13
CA GLN A 397 27.04 23.40 17.10
C GLN A 397 26.67 21.91 17.15
N GLY A 398 25.51 21.57 17.70
CA GLY A 398 25.02 20.21 17.72
C GLY A 398 24.07 19.92 18.88
N TRP A 399 24.29 18.79 19.54
CA TRP A 399 23.52 18.33 20.69
C TRP A 399 24.29 18.63 21.98
N LEU A 400 24.00 19.77 22.62
CA LEU A 400 24.64 20.19 23.86
C LEU A 400 24.01 19.48 25.06
N GLN A 401 24.82 18.87 25.92
CA GLN A 401 24.33 18.23 27.13
C GLN A 401 23.78 19.28 28.09
N VAL A 402 22.51 19.12 28.48
CA VAL A 402 21.81 20.06 29.37
C VAL A 402 21.25 19.40 30.63
N ALA A 403 21.28 18.06 30.73
CA ALA A 403 20.96 17.34 31.96
C ALA A 403 21.60 15.95 32.00
N GLY A 404 21.57 15.31 33.17
CA GLY A 404 22.15 13.98 33.37
C GLY A 404 23.68 13.98 33.44
N PHE A 405 24.26 15.12 33.84
CA PHE A 405 25.70 15.34 33.97
C PHE A 405 26.35 14.33 34.92
N ASN A 406 27.62 13.99 34.66
CA ASN A 406 28.45 13.29 35.63
C ASN A 406 28.70 14.16 36.88
N PRO A 407 28.84 13.56 38.07
CA PRO A 407 29.27 14.29 39.26
C PRO A 407 30.58 15.04 39.01
N ARG A 408 30.69 16.29 39.51
CA ARG A 408 31.99 16.99 39.55
C ARG A 408 32.87 16.30 40.58
N PHE A 409 34.09 15.93 40.20
CA PHE A 409 35.07 15.43 41.17
C PHE A 409 35.80 16.62 41.80
N PRO A 410 36.24 16.53 43.08
CA PRO A 410 36.97 17.63 43.71
C PRO A 410 38.26 17.95 42.93
N GLY A 411 38.32 19.13 42.31
CA GLY A 411 39.50 19.62 41.58
C GLY A 411 39.29 20.03 40.12
N GLU A 412 38.07 19.92 39.57
CA GLU A 412 37.78 20.24 38.15
C GLU A 412 37.29 21.67 37.88
N ASP A 413 37.20 22.55 38.88
CA ASP A 413 36.89 23.97 38.66
C ASP A 413 38.17 24.77 38.39
N VAL A 414 38.58 24.85 37.11
CA VAL A 414 39.53 25.86 36.60
C VAL A 414 38.97 26.52 35.35
#